data_AF-A0A9Q0H2F7-F1
#
_entry.id   AF-A0A9Q0H2F7-F1
#
_cell.length_a   1.000
_cell.length_b   1.000
_cell.length_c   1.000
_cell.angle_alpha   90.00
_cell.angle_beta   90.00
_cell.angle_gamma   90.00
#
_symmetry.space_group_name_H-M   'P 1'
#
loop_
_entity.id
_entity.type
_entity.pdbx_description
1 polymer ?
#
loop_
_entity_poly.entity_id
_entity_poly.type
_entity_poly.pdbx_seq_one_letter_code
_entity_poly.pdbx_strand_id
1 'polypeptide(L)'
;MGERLDDGESKVRAGGLVLKEELGYGREVSDGWADHEQLGLWRDFRETTMLGTLTSYLPPTCFHPSMALKNPLFRLSNGFTILTPVAIYSSSIYQGRTYSVKALYGIAQALKVTKSKPPDAEALTVTKSKPEFVCPTMKTYDGFYYLSPFDEALMGPLDILFSFEMDGKRTENLFETIKQALAKALVHFYPLAGRFKQDPDGRFVVKCIGEGVPFVEAVANCDLGEFGDFTIPNLPKLRKLIHASNEVKNPLDVPPFAVQVTRFKCGGFVLGIATNHSICDGAALMAFMKSWADLARGLPLSVPPFLDRSIMKPRQLLNNISPTREDVSKVPLIRRDVQSVFKSFCFDPKKLMHLKKIAMEDGNIKKVTDFELIIAFMWCARTKALKINIAEPSKLLIAIDGRKRLGSSLPKGYFGNAIYVPGCECSAGELIERPLSFAVDQMKSAIESVPIQSLNDYIEAASRKIPLDEAIVGNKWSRLPSNDIDFGWGSPKQFTNASPQKEIAIVHAQSKDSKNKILTLGLPPPDMKAFEEVMESEMGMRACI
;
A
#
# COMPACT_ATOMS: atom_id res chain seq x y z
N MET A 1 -57.59 -27.03 1.16
CA MET A 1 -58.92 -26.39 0.98
C MET A 1 -59.23 -25.61 2.22
N GLY A 2 -59.49 -24.30 2.08
CA GLY A 2 -60.01 -23.44 3.15
C GLY A 2 -59.12 -22.24 3.49
N GLU A 3 -59.00 -21.30 2.54
CA GLU A 3 -58.62 -19.91 2.82
C GLU A 3 -59.76 -19.20 3.58
N ARG A 4 -59.41 -18.26 4.47
CA ARG A 4 -60.23 -17.09 4.77
C ARG A 4 -59.34 -15.86 4.94
N LEU A 5 -59.67 -14.88 4.11
CA LEU A 5 -59.15 -13.52 4.02
C LEU A 5 -59.90 -12.59 5.00
N ASP A 6 -59.43 -11.34 4.98
CA ASP A 6 -60.05 -10.06 5.38
C ASP A 6 -59.93 -9.64 6.85
N ASP A 7 -59.73 -8.36 7.19
CA ASP A 7 -59.20 -7.14 6.55
C ASP A 7 -59.33 -6.03 7.62
N GLY A 8 -58.56 -4.94 7.48
CA GLY A 8 -58.78 -3.66 8.18
C GLY A 8 -58.00 -3.49 9.50
N GLU A 9 -57.42 -2.35 9.86
CA GLU A 9 -57.52 -0.98 9.37
C GLU A 9 -56.22 -0.21 9.67
N SER A 10 -55.96 0.78 8.82
CA SER A 10 -54.95 1.81 8.95
C SER A 10 -55.36 2.90 9.96
N LYS A 11 -54.43 3.31 10.84
CA LYS A 11 -54.47 4.63 11.50
C LYS A 11 -53.09 5.29 11.54
N VAL A 12 -52.99 6.36 10.76
CA VAL A 12 -51.99 7.42 10.88
C VAL A 12 -52.32 8.27 12.11
N ARG A 13 -51.32 8.61 12.94
CA ARG A 13 -51.27 9.89 13.66
C ARG A 13 -49.84 10.29 14.00
N ALA A 14 -49.57 11.56 13.74
CA ALA A 14 -48.31 12.26 13.92
C ALA A 14 -48.14 12.80 15.35
N GLY A 15 -46.87 13.06 15.72
CA GLY A 15 -46.47 14.20 16.55
C GLY A 15 -46.24 13.93 18.04
N GLY A 16 -45.03 14.29 18.52
CA GLY A 16 -44.80 14.58 19.93
C GLY A 16 -43.40 14.23 20.44
N LEU A 17 -42.47 15.18 20.36
CA LEU A 17 -41.26 15.22 21.21
C LEU A 17 -41.68 15.35 22.69
N VAL A 18 -41.08 14.55 23.57
CA VAL A 18 -40.97 14.88 25.00
C VAL A 18 -39.59 14.47 25.51
N LEU A 19 -38.82 15.48 25.94
CA LEU A 19 -37.61 15.38 26.75
C LEU A 19 -37.95 14.86 28.15
N LYS A 20 -37.09 14.00 28.71
CA LYS A 20 -37.09 13.70 30.14
C LYS A 20 -35.65 13.74 30.69
N GLU A 21 -35.39 14.78 31.46
CA GLU A 21 -34.36 14.83 32.50
C GLU A 21 -34.82 14.01 33.70
N GLU A 22 -33.93 13.24 34.31
CA GLU A 22 -34.06 12.82 35.71
C GLU A 22 -32.73 13.06 36.44
N LEU A 23 -32.78 13.99 37.40
CA LEU A 23 -31.81 14.20 38.47
C LEU A 23 -32.25 13.38 39.68
N GLY A 24 -31.31 12.68 40.32
CA GLY A 24 -31.53 11.97 41.59
C GLY A 24 -30.24 11.81 42.39
N TYR A 25 -30.15 12.55 43.48
CA TYR A 25 -29.05 12.71 44.44
C TYR A 25 -28.80 11.48 45.32
N GLY A 26 -27.55 11.31 45.79
CA GLY A 26 -27.19 10.45 46.94
C GLY A 26 -25.70 10.54 47.29
N ARG A 27 -25.36 11.31 48.33
CA ARG A 27 -23.99 11.59 48.82
C ARG A 27 -23.41 10.44 49.65
N GLU A 28 -22.09 10.27 49.58
CA GLU A 28 -21.20 10.11 50.75
C GLU A 28 -19.91 10.91 50.51
N VAL A 29 -19.34 11.44 51.59
CA VAL A 29 -18.38 12.56 51.67
C VAL A 29 -17.04 12.08 52.26
N SER A 30 -15.98 12.88 52.01
CA SER A 30 -14.64 12.96 52.66
C SER A 30 -13.53 12.24 51.89
N ASP A 31 -12.36 12.80 51.58
CA ASP A 31 -11.72 14.09 51.86
C ASP A 31 -10.65 14.36 50.78
N GLY A 32 -10.34 15.63 50.49
CA GLY A 32 -9.11 15.98 49.75
C GLY A 32 -9.18 17.24 48.86
N TRP A 33 -9.05 18.40 49.50
CA TRP A 33 -8.75 19.75 48.96
C TRP A 33 -7.54 19.74 47.98
N ALA A 34 -7.32 20.63 46.99
CA ALA A 34 -7.85 21.95 46.65
C ALA A 34 -7.58 22.31 45.16
N ASP A 35 -8.51 23.09 44.59
CA ASP A 35 -8.40 24.24 43.66
C ASP A 35 -7.27 24.35 42.61
N HIS A 36 -7.67 24.51 41.33
CA HIS A 36 -7.80 25.85 40.76
C HIS A 36 -8.61 25.86 39.43
N GLU A 37 -9.47 26.87 39.36
CA GLU A 37 -10.45 27.20 38.34
C GLU A 37 -9.92 27.77 37.01
N GLN A 38 -10.73 27.52 35.97
CA GLN A 38 -11.14 28.40 34.87
C GLN A 38 -10.11 29.02 33.91
N LEU A 39 -10.20 28.61 32.63
CA LEU A 39 -10.03 29.52 31.50
C LEU A 39 -11.09 29.22 30.42
N GLY A 40 -12.08 30.11 30.35
CA GLY A 40 -12.97 30.25 29.20
C GLY A 40 -12.45 31.27 28.20
N LEU A 41 -12.88 31.09 26.96
CA LEU A 41 -13.05 32.10 25.91
C LEU A 41 -11.79 32.75 25.32
N TRP A 42 -11.39 32.27 24.12
CA TRP A 42 -10.71 33.10 23.12
C TRP A 42 -11.63 33.32 21.92
N ARG A 43 -12.04 34.58 21.76
CA ARG A 43 -12.65 35.14 20.56
C ARG A 43 -11.79 36.34 20.17
N ASP A 44 -11.36 36.35 18.90
CA ASP A 44 -10.84 37.46 18.10
C ASP A 44 -10.02 38.56 18.80
N PHE A 45 -8.75 38.75 18.41
CA PHE A 45 -8.28 40.09 18.09
C PHE A 45 -7.06 40.11 17.16
N ARG A 46 -7.11 41.08 16.25
CA ARG A 46 -6.22 41.35 15.14
C ARG A 46 -4.87 41.92 15.57
N GLU A 47 -3.92 41.79 14.65
CA GLU A 47 -2.65 42.51 14.52
C GLU A 47 -2.64 43.90 15.16
N THR A 48 -1.72 44.14 16.09
CA THR A 48 -0.96 45.40 16.12
C THR A 48 0.39 45.21 16.80
N THR A 49 1.42 45.71 16.13
CA THR A 49 2.83 45.75 16.50
C THR A 49 3.08 46.70 17.68
N MET A 50 3.87 46.30 18.67
CA MET A 50 4.82 47.23 19.30
C MET A 50 5.99 46.48 19.97
N LEU A 51 7.20 46.85 19.54
CA LEU A 51 8.44 46.68 20.27
C LEU A 51 8.40 47.49 21.57
N GLY A 52 8.79 46.87 22.68
CA GLY A 52 9.03 47.51 23.96
C GLY A 52 10.10 46.74 24.74
N THR A 53 11.32 47.25 24.67
CA THR A 53 12.55 46.83 25.34
C THR A 53 12.45 46.92 26.87
N LEU A 54 13.04 45.96 27.62
CA LEU A 54 14.01 46.19 28.71
C LEU A 54 14.23 44.93 29.58
N THR A 55 15.52 44.55 29.71
CA THR A 55 16.26 44.10 30.92
C THR A 55 15.55 43.19 31.92
N SER A 56 16.12 42.14 32.49
CA SER A 56 17.49 41.69 32.76
C SER A 56 17.32 40.54 33.77
N TYR A 57 18.23 39.58 33.86
CA TYR A 57 18.76 39.01 35.12
C TYR A 57 19.57 37.77 34.78
N LEU A 58 20.90 37.86 34.89
CA LEU A 58 21.79 36.96 35.67
C LEU A 58 23.27 37.32 35.37
N PRO A 59 24.19 37.06 36.32
CA PRO A 59 25.26 38.00 36.71
C PRO A 59 26.63 37.71 36.07
N PRO A 60 27.61 38.64 36.21
CA PRO A 60 28.84 38.64 35.44
C PRO A 60 30.04 38.09 36.24
N THR A 61 30.99 37.45 35.56
CA THR A 61 32.42 37.57 35.90
C THR A 61 33.34 37.26 34.71
N CYS A 62 34.15 38.29 34.40
CA CYS A 62 35.57 38.26 33.99
C CYS A 62 35.99 37.95 32.54
N PHE A 63 36.41 39.03 31.88
CA PHE A 63 37.23 39.18 30.67
C PHE A 63 38.68 38.66 30.84
N HIS A 64 39.30 38.14 29.76
CA HIS A 64 40.39 38.81 28.99
C HIS A 64 40.76 38.00 27.71
N PRO A 65 41.31 38.62 26.63
CA PRO A 65 41.33 38.09 25.26
C PRO A 65 42.73 37.75 24.72
N SER A 66 42.80 36.88 23.70
CA SER A 66 43.89 36.93 22.70
C SER A 66 43.65 36.02 21.49
N MET A 67 43.79 36.62 20.29
CA MET A 67 44.35 36.05 19.05
C MET A 67 43.74 34.77 18.44
N ALA A 68 43.17 34.90 17.24
CA ALA A 68 43.86 34.62 15.97
C ALA A 68 42.88 34.32 14.81
N LEU A 69 43.02 35.15 13.77
CA LEU A 69 42.65 34.96 12.36
C LEU A 69 42.52 33.51 11.85
N LYS A 70 41.44 33.22 11.12
CA LYS A 70 41.41 32.87 9.67
C LYS A 70 40.10 32.14 9.33
N ASN A 71 39.29 32.71 8.43
CA ASN A 71 38.32 31.95 7.64
C ASN A 71 38.46 32.38 6.17
N PRO A 72 38.61 31.44 5.22
CA PRO A 72 38.56 31.74 3.80
C PRO A 72 37.10 31.84 3.32
N LEU A 73 36.94 32.69 2.30
CA LEU A 73 35.71 33.03 1.58
C LEU A 73 35.09 31.81 0.89
N PHE A 74 33.78 31.59 1.09
CA PHE A 74 32.95 30.87 0.13
C PHE A 74 32.34 31.86 -0.87
N ARG A 75 32.59 31.62 -2.16
CA ARG A 75 32.10 32.40 -3.29
C ARG A 75 30.79 31.77 -3.77
N LEU A 76 29.67 32.46 -3.57
CA LEU A 76 28.40 32.13 -4.24
C LEU A 76 28.16 33.13 -5.38
N SER A 77 28.07 32.60 -6.60
CA SER A 77 27.60 33.31 -7.79
C SER A 77 26.11 33.63 -7.61
N ASN A 78 25.84 34.83 -7.10
CA ASN A 78 24.67 35.68 -7.36
C ASN A 78 24.61 36.78 -6.27
N GLY A 79 25.42 37.82 -6.44
CA GLY A 79 25.14 39.22 -6.08
C GLY A 79 24.52 39.62 -4.72
N PHE A 80 24.63 38.84 -3.64
CA PHE A 80 24.16 39.28 -2.31
C PHE A 80 25.24 39.09 -1.24
N THR A 81 25.66 40.19 -0.62
CA THR A 81 26.50 40.20 0.58
C THR A 81 25.63 40.55 1.77
N ILE A 82 25.51 39.64 2.74
CA ILE A 82 24.88 39.93 4.04
C ILE A 82 26.01 40.02 5.07
N LEU A 83 26.27 41.23 5.58
CA LEU A 83 27.08 41.46 6.77
C LEU A 83 26.16 41.43 7.99
N THR A 84 26.55 40.67 9.02
CA THR A 84 25.92 40.60 10.35
C THR A 84 26.06 41.93 11.13
N PRO A 85 25.29 42.12 12.22
CA PRO A 85 24.47 43.31 12.38
C PRO A 85 25.15 44.42 13.19
N VAL A 86 25.18 45.62 12.63
CA VAL A 86 25.25 46.87 13.39
C VAL A 86 24.13 47.77 12.88
N ALA A 87 23.26 48.18 13.79
CA ALA A 87 22.13 49.06 13.52
C ALA A 87 22.61 50.43 13.05
N ILE A 88 22.55 50.70 11.74
CA ILE A 88 22.55 52.04 11.17
C ILE A 88 21.53 52.03 10.01
N TYR A 89 20.59 52.98 10.06
CA TYR A 89 19.67 53.29 8.96
C TYR A 89 20.45 53.44 7.64
N SER A 90 20.39 52.46 6.74
CA SER A 90 20.95 52.59 5.39
C SER A 90 19.83 52.50 4.35
N SER A 91 19.71 53.55 3.56
CA SER A 91 18.91 53.59 2.35
C SER A 91 19.58 52.78 1.25
N SER A 92 18.82 51.99 0.49
CA SER A 92 19.33 51.23 -0.65
C SER A 92 18.98 51.92 -1.97
N ILE A 93 19.95 51.98 -2.88
CA ILE A 93 19.79 52.59 -4.20
C ILE A 93 19.33 51.51 -5.18
N TYR A 94 18.19 51.73 -5.85
CA TYR A 94 17.70 50.89 -6.94
C TYR A 94 17.47 51.78 -8.16
N GLN A 95 18.05 51.42 -9.32
CA GLN A 95 17.95 52.20 -10.58
C GLN A 95 18.22 53.71 -10.42
N GLY A 96 19.25 54.07 -9.65
CA GLY A 96 19.67 55.47 -9.48
C GLY A 96 18.75 56.32 -8.59
N ARG A 97 17.80 55.73 -7.86
CA ARG A 97 16.96 56.41 -6.87
C ARG A 97 17.09 55.79 -5.48
N THR A 98 17.04 56.64 -4.45
CA THR A 98 17.23 56.27 -3.05
C THR A 98 15.88 55.90 -2.43
N TYR A 99 15.72 54.66 -1.98
CA TYR A 99 14.48 54.19 -1.35
C TYR A 99 14.69 53.87 0.13
N SER A 100 13.70 54.22 0.96
CA SER A 100 13.68 53.76 2.35
C SER A 100 13.37 52.26 2.39
N VAL A 101 13.87 51.55 3.41
CA VAL A 101 13.58 50.12 3.63
C VAL A 101 12.07 49.84 3.68
N LYS A 102 11.28 50.78 4.19
CA LYS A 102 9.81 50.72 4.22
C LYS A 102 9.19 50.76 2.82
N ALA A 103 9.76 51.56 1.92
CA ALA A 103 9.32 51.62 0.52
C ALA A 103 9.68 50.33 -0.25
N LEU A 104 10.87 49.77 -0.02
CA LEU A 104 11.27 48.49 -0.60
C LEU A 104 10.43 47.32 -0.08
N TYR A 105 10.08 47.34 1.20
CA TYR A 105 9.16 46.36 1.79
C TYR A 105 7.75 46.49 1.20
N GLY A 106 7.26 47.72 0.99
CA GLY A 106 5.99 47.98 0.30
C GLY A 106 5.99 47.49 -1.15
N ILE A 107 7.07 47.69 -1.89
CA ILE A 107 7.23 47.18 -3.26
C ILE A 107 7.31 45.64 -3.26
N ALA A 108 8.03 45.03 -2.32
CA ALA A 108 8.10 43.58 -2.18
C ALA A 108 6.74 42.96 -1.80
N GLN A 109 5.93 43.66 -0.99
CA GLN A 109 4.56 43.25 -0.72
C GLN A 109 3.65 43.44 -1.94
N ALA A 110 3.76 44.56 -2.67
CA ALA A 110 3.01 44.77 -3.90
C ALA A 110 3.35 43.72 -4.98
N LEU A 111 4.63 43.34 -5.11
CA LEU A 111 5.07 42.26 -6.01
C LEU A 111 4.67 40.86 -5.52
N LYS A 112 4.49 40.64 -4.22
CA LYS A 112 3.87 39.42 -3.67
C LYS A 112 2.37 39.37 -3.96
N VAL A 113 1.68 40.52 -4.00
CA VAL A 113 0.24 40.62 -4.29
C VAL A 113 -0.05 40.49 -5.80
N THR A 114 0.90 40.81 -6.69
CA THR A 114 0.73 40.65 -8.15
C THR A 114 1.25 39.32 -8.71
N LYS A 115 1.62 38.34 -7.88
CA LYS A 115 1.60 36.95 -8.36
C LYS A 115 0.14 36.55 -8.47
N SER A 116 -0.46 36.83 -9.64
CA SER A 116 -1.65 36.12 -10.09
C SER A 116 -1.44 34.65 -9.76
N LYS A 117 -2.36 34.10 -8.96
CA LYS A 117 -2.51 32.65 -8.79
C LYS A 117 -2.32 32.06 -10.20
N PRO A 118 -1.34 31.15 -10.44
CA PRO A 118 -1.34 30.44 -11.71
C PRO A 118 -2.77 29.93 -11.93
N PRO A 119 -3.32 30.02 -13.16
CA PRO A 119 -4.71 29.63 -13.42
C PRO A 119 -4.93 28.32 -12.69
N ASP A 120 -5.89 28.30 -11.74
CA ASP A 120 -6.05 27.23 -10.77
C ASP A 120 -5.81 25.91 -11.46
N ALA A 121 -4.64 25.30 -11.22
CA ALA A 121 -4.34 24.00 -11.81
C ALA A 121 -5.45 23.13 -11.27
N GLU A 122 -6.40 22.75 -12.12
CA GLU A 122 -7.58 22.01 -11.68
C GLU A 122 -7.08 20.86 -10.83
N ALA A 123 -7.53 20.80 -9.58
CA ALA A 123 -7.09 19.75 -8.69
C ALA A 123 -7.29 18.40 -9.39
N LEU A 124 -6.30 17.52 -9.31
CA LEU A 124 -6.40 16.21 -9.94
C LEU A 124 -7.62 15.48 -9.39
N THR A 125 -8.62 15.29 -10.23
CA THR A 125 -9.90 14.69 -9.90
C THR A 125 -10.16 13.48 -10.80
N VAL A 126 -10.88 12.51 -10.22
CA VAL A 126 -11.35 11.32 -10.92
C VAL A 126 -12.86 11.27 -10.70
N THR A 127 -13.62 11.50 -11.76
CA THR A 127 -15.08 11.45 -11.73
C THR A 127 -15.50 10.01 -12.02
N LYS A 128 -16.28 9.41 -11.11
CA LYS A 128 -16.71 8.01 -11.18
C LYS A 128 -18.20 7.92 -11.50
N SER A 129 -18.59 6.98 -12.35
CA SER A 129 -19.98 6.58 -12.53
C SER A 129 -20.53 5.90 -11.28
N LYS A 130 -21.85 5.70 -11.22
CA LYS A 130 -22.41 4.73 -10.28
C LYS A 130 -21.91 3.32 -10.65
N PRO A 131 -21.68 2.44 -9.66
CA PRO A 131 -21.33 1.04 -9.95
C PRO A 131 -22.45 0.32 -10.70
N GLU A 132 -22.08 -0.37 -11.77
CA GLU A 132 -22.90 -1.35 -12.48
C GLU A 132 -22.43 -2.76 -12.11
N PHE A 133 -23.31 -3.76 -12.08
CA PHE A 133 -22.92 -5.14 -11.84
C PHE A 133 -22.78 -5.91 -13.15
N VAL A 134 -21.56 -6.34 -13.47
CA VAL A 134 -21.27 -7.15 -14.65
C VAL A 134 -21.47 -8.61 -14.30
N CYS A 135 -22.56 -9.19 -14.81
CA CYS A 135 -22.91 -10.59 -14.58
C CYS A 135 -22.24 -11.53 -15.61
N PRO A 136 -22.04 -12.81 -15.28
CA PRO A 136 -21.62 -13.81 -16.26
C PRO A 136 -22.58 -13.86 -17.45
N THR A 137 -22.06 -14.04 -18.68
CA THR A 137 -22.91 -14.12 -19.89
C THR A 137 -23.81 -15.37 -19.95
N MET A 138 -23.56 -16.35 -19.11
CA MET A 138 -24.30 -17.62 -19.04
C MET A 138 -24.52 -18.01 -17.59
N LYS A 139 -25.54 -18.83 -17.31
CA LYS A 139 -25.75 -19.39 -15.97
C LYS A 139 -24.53 -20.21 -15.56
N THR A 140 -23.99 -19.92 -14.39
CA THR A 140 -22.85 -20.62 -13.79
C THR A 140 -23.32 -21.55 -12.67
N TYR A 141 -22.37 -22.21 -12.00
CA TYR A 141 -22.65 -22.92 -10.75
C TYR A 141 -23.41 -22.03 -9.76
N ASP A 142 -24.47 -22.58 -9.17
CA ASP A 142 -25.31 -21.96 -8.15
C ASP A 142 -25.15 -22.74 -6.84
N GLY A 143 -24.42 -22.16 -5.89
CA GLY A 143 -24.08 -22.83 -4.64
C GLY A 143 -22.92 -22.21 -3.88
N PHE A 144 -22.35 -22.98 -2.95
CA PHE A 144 -21.22 -22.55 -2.14
C PHE A 144 -19.89 -22.94 -2.79
N TYR A 145 -19.04 -21.96 -2.96
CA TYR A 145 -17.64 -22.13 -3.31
C TYR A 145 -16.80 -22.06 -2.04
N TYR A 146 -16.27 -23.20 -1.64
CA TYR A 146 -15.47 -23.35 -0.43
C TYR A 146 -14.03 -22.93 -0.68
N LEU A 147 -13.49 -22.11 0.22
CA LEU A 147 -12.08 -21.75 0.22
C LEU A 147 -11.24 -22.89 0.81
N SER A 148 -9.95 -22.91 0.48
CA SER A 148 -8.99 -23.78 1.16
C SER A 148 -8.54 -23.14 2.49
N PRO A 149 -7.99 -23.91 3.44
CA PRO A 149 -7.41 -23.33 4.66
C PRO A 149 -6.34 -22.25 4.39
N PHE A 150 -5.62 -22.34 3.27
CA PHE A 150 -4.60 -21.35 2.86
C PHE A 150 -5.20 -20.04 2.39
N ASP A 151 -6.35 -20.11 1.72
CA ASP A 151 -7.10 -18.95 1.29
C ASP A 151 -7.61 -18.16 2.51
N GLU A 152 -8.14 -18.85 3.52
CA GLU A 152 -8.63 -18.23 4.76
C GLU A 152 -7.52 -17.52 5.55
N ALA A 153 -6.29 -18.07 5.54
CA ALA A 153 -5.14 -17.48 6.20
C ALA A 153 -4.67 -16.15 5.57
N LEU A 154 -5.04 -15.88 4.32
CA LEU A 154 -4.65 -14.69 3.56
C LEU A 154 -5.81 -13.70 3.39
N MET A 155 -6.80 -13.72 4.28
CA MET A 155 -7.93 -12.81 4.19
C MET A 155 -7.51 -11.35 4.40
N GLY A 156 -7.76 -10.51 3.38
CA GLY A 156 -7.44 -9.09 3.42
C GLY A 156 -7.56 -8.42 2.05
N PRO A 157 -7.63 -7.07 2.00
CA PRO A 157 -7.71 -6.36 0.73
C PRO A 157 -6.40 -6.49 -0.06
N LEU A 158 -6.55 -6.70 -1.36
CA LEU A 158 -5.50 -6.68 -2.36
C LEU A 158 -5.97 -5.79 -3.51
N ASP A 159 -5.60 -4.52 -3.44
CA ASP A 159 -5.92 -3.52 -4.46
C ASP A 159 -4.73 -3.34 -5.40
N ILE A 160 -4.99 -3.38 -6.70
CA ILE A 160 -3.94 -3.36 -7.72
C ILE A 160 -4.33 -2.43 -8.86
N LEU A 161 -3.36 -1.65 -9.34
CA LEU A 161 -3.49 -0.80 -10.51
C LEU A 161 -2.63 -1.32 -11.67
N PHE A 162 -3.20 -1.33 -12.86
CA PHE A 162 -2.50 -1.55 -14.14
C PHE A 162 -2.67 -0.31 -15.01
N SER A 163 -1.57 0.34 -15.41
CA SER A 163 -1.61 1.49 -16.31
C SER A 163 -1.34 1.07 -17.75
N PHE A 164 -2.10 1.59 -18.70
CA PHE A 164 -1.99 1.28 -20.12
C PHE A 164 -1.83 2.58 -20.91
N GLU A 165 -0.80 2.62 -21.76
CA GLU A 165 -0.64 3.66 -22.77
C GLU A 165 -1.45 3.26 -24.00
N MET A 166 -2.23 4.17 -24.57
CA MET A 166 -2.93 3.92 -25.84
C MET A 166 -2.07 4.41 -27.00
N ASP A 167 -1.90 3.58 -28.02
CA ASP A 167 -1.17 3.92 -29.25
C ASP A 167 -2.08 4.54 -30.34
N GLY A 168 -3.36 4.77 -30.02
CA GLY A 168 -4.35 5.38 -30.91
C GLY A 168 -4.85 4.48 -32.05
N LYS A 169 -4.44 3.21 -32.13
CA LYS A 169 -4.78 2.33 -33.27
C LYS A 169 -6.17 1.71 -33.21
N ARG A 170 -6.75 1.56 -32.01
CA ARG A 170 -8.11 1.02 -31.83
C ARG A 170 -9.10 2.14 -31.56
N THR A 171 -10.22 2.11 -32.29
CA THR A 171 -11.36 3.03 -32.16
C THR A 171 -12.50 2.47 -31.31
N GLU A 172 -12.36 1.22 -30.83
CA GLU A 172 -13.37 0.55 -30.00
C GLU A 172 -13.61 1.29 -28.68
N ASN A 173 -14.83 1.16 -28.15
CA ASN A 173 -15.18 1.73 -26.85
C ASN A 173 -14.51 0.92 -25.72
N LEU A 174 -13.49 1.52 -25.11
CA LEU A 174 -12.72 0.96 -23.99
C LEU A 174 -13.60 0.33 -22.91
N PHE A 175 -14.60 1.04 -22.42
CA PHE A 175 -15.42 0.59 -21.30
C PHE A 175 -16.25 -0.63 -21.69
N GLU A 176 -16.91 -0.58 -22.84
CA GLU A 176 -17.73 -1.68 -23.35
C GLU A 176 -16.89 -2.92 -23.67
N THR A 177 -15.75 -2.78 -24.33
CA THR A 177 -14.86 -3.92 -24.65
C THR A 177 -14.40 -4.62 -23.37
N ILE A 178 -13.95 -3.86 -22.37
CA ILE A 178 -13.52 -4.42 -21.07
C ILE A 178 -14.69 -5.08 -20.34
N LYS A 179 -15.85 -4.43 -20.29
CA LYS A 179 -17.07 -4.90 -19.60
C LYS A 179 -17.61 -6.19 -20.20
N GLN A 180 -17.76 -6.25 -21.53
CA GLN A 180 -18.25 -7.44 -22.24
C GLN A 180 -17.29 -8.62 -22.11
N ALA A 181 -15.98 -8.36 -22.16
CA ALA A 181 -14.97 -9.39 -21.94
C ALA A 181 -15.00 -9.92 -20.49
N LEU A 182 -15.29 -9.05 -19.52
CA LEU A 182 -15.41 -9.44 -18.11
C LEU A 182 -16.59 -10.38 -17.92
N ALA A 183 -17.76 -10.04 -18.50
CA ALA A 183 -18.95 -10.88 -18.46
C ALA A 183 -18.67 -12.30 -19.01
N LYS A 184 -17.88 -12.41 -20.10
CA LYS A 184 -17.45 -13.71 -20.65
C LYS A 184 -16.47 -14.43 -19.73
N ALA A 185 -15.49 -13.72 -19.18
CA ALA A 185 -14.50 -14.30 -18.26
C ALA A 185 -15.16 -14.86 -17.00
N LEU A 186 -16.17 -14.18 -16.46
CA LEU A 186 -16.90 -14.60 -15.26
C LEU A 186 -17.66 -15.92 -15.42
N VAL A 187 -17.90 -16.41 -16.65
CA VAL A 187 -18.42 -17.76 -16.86
C VAL A 187 -17.41 -18.81 -16.37
N HIS A 188 -16.12 -18.58 -16.65
CA HIS A 188 -15.02 -19.48 -16.28
C HIS A 188 -14.52 -19.24 -14.85
N PHE A 189 -14.63 -18.00 -14.37
CA PHE A 189 -14.17 -17.57 -13.04
C PHE A 189 -15.34 -17.14 -12.16
N TYR A 190 -16.42 -17.94 -12.17
CA TYR A 190 -17.70 -17.61 -11.51
C TYR A 190 -17.62 -17.22 -10.03
N PRO A 191 -16.67 -17.70 -9.19
CA PRO A 191 -16.60 -17.24 -7.81
C PRO A 191 -16.35 -15.73 -7.67
N LEU A 192 -15.73 -15.08 -8.66
CA LEU A 192 -15.50 -13.63 -8.64
C LEU A 192 -16.82 -12.83 -8.68
N ALA A 193 -17.88 -13.39 -9.25
CA ALA A 193 -19.21 -12.79 -9.31
C ALA A 193 -20.11 -13.14 -8.11
N GLY A 194 -19.58 -13.86 -7.11
CA GLY A 194 -20.31 -14.24 -5.91
C GLY A 194 -20.29 -13.19 -4.80
N ARG A 195 -20.67 -13.60 -3.59
CA ARG A 195 -20.56 -12.79 -2.36
C ARG A 195 -19.94 -13.61 -1.25
N PHE A 196 -19.07 -13.00 -0.45
CA PHE A 196 -18.64 -13.63 0.79
C PHE A 196 -19.83 -13.84 1.72
N LYS A 197 -19.95 -15.06 2.26
CA LYS A 197 -20.99 -15.48 3.18
C LYS A 197 -20.41 -16.46 4.20
N GLN A 198 -21.19 -16.73 5.23
CA GLN A 198 -21.01 -17.90 6.05
C GLN A 198 -21.99 -18.98 5.60
N ASP A 199 -21.52 -20.21 5.52
CA ASP A 199 -22.40 -21.36 5.33
C ASP A 199 -23.15 -21.69 6.65
N PRO A 200 -24.08 -22.66 6.66
CA PRO A 200 -24.82 -23.03 7.88
C PRO A 200 -23.96 -23.50 9.05
N ASP A 201 -22.74 -23.99 8.79
CA ASP A 201 -21.78 -24.41 9.82
C ASP A 201 -20.94 -23.23 10.34
N GLY A 202 -21.03 -22.06 9.69
CA GLY A 202 -20.30 -20.84 10.01
C GLY A 202 -18.97 -20.68 9.25
N ARG A 203 -18.70 -21.52 8.24
CA ARG A 203 -17.46 -21.45 7.44
C ARG A 203 -17.53 -20.29 6.46
N PHE A 204 -16.40 -19.61 6.28
CA PHE A 204 -16.28 -18.52 5.31
C PHE A 204 -16.24 -19.09 3.88
N VAL A 205 -17.22 -18.71 3.08
CA VAL A 205 -17.42 -19.23 1.72
C VAL A 205 -17.77 -18.10 0.76
N VAL A 206 -17.71 -18.39 -0.54
CA VAL A 206 -18.32 -17.53 -1.55
C VAL A 206 -19.63 -18.15 -1.98
N LYS A 207 -20.75 -17.44 -1.80
CA LYS A 207 -22.04 -17.81 -2.37
C LYS A 207 -22.08 -17.37 -3.83
N CYS A 208 -22.06 -18.33 -4.74
CA CYS A 208 -22.04 -18.10 -6.18
C CYS A 208 -23.47 -18.06 -6.71
N ILE A 209 -24.09 -16.88 -6.71
CA ILE A 209 -25.44 -16.66 -7.26
C ILE A 209 -25.44 -15.76 -8.51
N GLY A 210 -24.25 -15.50 -9.08
CA GLY A 210 -24.11 -14.75 -10.33
C GLY A 210 -24.55 -13.28 -10.26
N GLU A 211 -24.53 -12.66 -9.07
CA GLU A 211 -24.90 -11.24 -8.86
C GLU A 211 -23.95 -10.25 -9.55
N GLY A 212 -22.85 -10.74 -10.12
CA GLY A 212 -21.93 -9.95 -10.90
C GLY A 212 -20.90 -9.19 -10.08
N VAL A 213 -19.95 -8.61 -10.81
CA VAL A 213 -18.83 -7.83 -10.30
C VAL A 213 -19.17 -6.34 -10.38
N PRO A 214 -19.01 -5.54 -9.31
CA PRO A 214 -19.11 -4.09 -9.40
C PRO A 214 -18.09 -3.54 -10.39
N PHE A 215 -18.56 -2.77 -11.36
CA PHE A 215 -17.81 -2.16 -12.42
C PHE A 215 -18.08 -0.66 -12.44
N VAL A 216 -17.02 0.14 -12.36
CA VAL A 216 -17.10 1.60 -12.35
C VAL A 216 -16.32 2.15 -13.53
N GLU A 217 -17.00 2.97 -14.32
CA GLU A 217 -16.37 3.79 -15.35
C GLU A 217 -15.94 5.11 -14.72
N ALA A 218 -14.74 5.56 -15.02
CA ALA A 218 -14.21 6.80 -14.48
C ALA A 218 -13.41 7.57 -15.51
N VAL A 219 -13.35 8.89 -15.33
CA VAL A 219 -12.58 9.81 -16.15
C VAL A 219 -11.72 10.68 -15.24
N ALA A 220 -10.42 10.72 -15.53
CA ALA A 220 -9.48 11.64 -14.88
C ALA A 220 -9.37 12.94 -15.70
N ASN A 221 -9.31 14.08 -15.02
CA ASN A 221 -9.19 15.40 -15.67
C ASN A 221 -7.74 15.75 -16.08
N CYS A 222 -6.80 14.79 -16.03
CA CYS A 222 -5.39 14.97 -16.34
C CYS A 222 -4.90 13.92 -17.34
N ASP A 223 -3.68 14.11 -17.84
CA ASP A 223 -2.97 13.07 -18.58
C ASP A 223 -2.40 12.00 -17.65
N LEU A 224 -2.19 10.79 -18.17
CA LEU A 224 -1.61 9.69 -17.40
C LEU A 224 -0.20 10.05 -16.88
N GLY A 225 0.60 10.77 -17.68
CA GLY A 225 1.93 11.24 -17.29
C GLY A 225 1.88 12.28 -16.15
N GLU A 226 0.86 13.14 -16.11
CA GLU A 226 0.64 14.11 -15.02
C GLU A 226 0.18 13.42 -13.73
N PHE A 227 -0.46 12.25 -13.84
CA PHE A 227 -0.75 11.41 -12.69
C PHE A 227 0.54 10.81 -12.07
N GLY A 228 1.62 10.71 -12.84
CA GLY A 228 2.96 10.37 -12.35
C GLY A 228 3.21 8.88 -12.19
N ASP A 229 4.30 8.54 -11.51
CA ASP A 229 4.77 7.16 -11.35
C ASP A 229 3.96 6.41 -10.28
N PHE A 230 3.22 5.39 -10.72
CA PHE A 230 2.35 4.56 -9.88
C PHE A 230 3.13 3.69 -8.89
N THR A 231 4.43 3.50 -9.13
CA THR A 231 5.31 2.78 -8.22
C THR A 231 5.70 3.56 -6.97
N ILE A 232 5.35 4.85 -6.92
CA ILE A 232 5.56 5.71 -5.77
C ILE A 232 4.27 5.72 -4.94
N PRO A 233 4.29 5.25 -3.68
CA PRO A 233 3.09 4.98 -2.90
C PRO A 233 2.46 6.26 -2.35
N ASN A 234 1.78 7.01 -3.22
CA ASN A 234 0.84 8.06 -2.81
C ASN A 234 -0.56 7.47 -2.66
N LEU A 235 -0.81 6.76 -1.55
CA LEU A 235 -2.04 6.01 -1.35
C LEU A 235 -3.33 6.84 -1.51
N PRO A 236 -3.43 8.08 -0.98
CA PRO A 236 -4.61 8.92 -1.21
C PRO A 236 -4.86 9.20 -2.70
N LYS A 237 -3.79 9.39 -3.49
CA LYS A 237 -3.88 9.59 -4.94
C LYS A 237 -4.25 8.29 -5.66
N LEU A 238 -3.54 7.19 -5.38
CA LEU A 238 -3.75 5.89 -6.02
C LEU A 238 -5.16 5.32 -5.76
N ARG A 239 -5.69 5.50 -4.54
CA ARG A 239 -7.06 5.05 -4.18
C ARG A 239 -8.17 5.75 -4.96
N LYS A 240 -7.92 6.92 -5.58
CA LYS A 240 -8.87 7.52 -6.52
C LYS A 240 -9.14 6.62 -7.74
N LEU A 241 -8.18 5.76 -8.09
CA LEU A 241 -8.23 4.86 -9.24
C LEU A 241 -8.74 3.45 -8.90
N ILE A 242 -9.08 3.20 -7.64
CA ILE A 242 -9.68 1.95 -7.17
C ILE A 242 -11.12 2.21 -6.76
N HIS A 243 -12.03 1.34 -7.18
CA HIS A 243 -13.36 1.24 -6.57
C HIS A 243 -13.30 0.16 -5.49
N ALA A 244 -12.84 0.56 -4.31
CA ALA A 244 -12.81 -0.31 -3.15
C ALA A 244 -13.93 0.09 -2.20
N SER A 245 -14.51 -0.92 -1.55
CA SER A 245 -15.51 -0.75 -0.49
C SER A 245 -14.82 -0.30 0.81
N ASN A 246 -14.14 0.84 0.76
CA ASN A 246 -13.23 1.33 1.81
C ASN A 246 -13.92 1.71 3.14
N GLU A 247 -15.25 1.64 3.18
CA GLU A 247 -16.07 1.97 4.36
C GLU A 247 -16.64 0.72 5.05
N VAL A 248 -16.36 -0.46 4.52
CA VAL A 248 -17.01 -1.69 4.96
C VAL A 248 -16.14 -2.40 6.00
N LYS A 249 -16.63 -2.43 7.25
CA LYS A 249 -15.94 -3.05 8.39
C LYS A 249 -15.96 -4.58 8.38
N ASN A 250 -16.85 -5.19 7.60
CA ASN A 250 -17.08 -6.63 7.58
C ASN A 250 -16.72 -7.23 6.21
N PRO A 251 -15.78 -8.19 6.14
CA PRO A 251 -15.43 -8.88 4.89
C PRO A 251 -16.62 -9.51 4.14
N LEU A 252 -17.70 -9.87 4.85
CA LEU A 252 -18.92 -10.45 4.27
C LEU A 252 -19.75 -9.45 3.45
N ASP A 253 -19.51 -8.17 3.65
CA ASP A 253 -20.26 -7.08 3.02
C ASP A 253 -19.54 -6.55 1.77
N VAL A 254 -18.38 -7.11 1.42
CA VAL A 254 -17.58 -6.73 0.25
C VAL A 254 -17.66 -7.83 -0.82
N PRO A 255 -17.86 -7.49 -2.11
CA PRO A 255 -17.73 -8.46 -3.19
C PRO A 255 -16.31 -9.05 -3.28
N PRO A 256 -16.14 -10.31 -3.70
CA PRO A 256 -14.83 -10.94 -3.89
C PRO A 256 -13.90 -10.16 -4.83
N PHE A 257 -14.48 -9.46 -5.80
CA PHE A 257 -13.78 -8.77 -6.87
C PHE A 257 -14.58 -7.54 -7.31
N ALA A 258 -13.90 -6.43 -7.58
CA ALA A 258 -14.47 -5.20 -8.14
C ALA A 258 -13.48 -4.52 -9.09
N VAL A 259 -14.03 -3.80 -10.07
CA VAL A 259 -13.27 -3.20 -11.17
C VAL A 259 -13.61 -1.71 -11.29
N GLN A 260 -12.58 -0.89 -11.45
CA GLN A 260 -12.70 0.48 -11.95
C GLN A 260 -11.84 0.65 -13.20
N VAL A 261 -12.42 1.17 -14.28
CA VAL A 261 -11.68 1.59 -15.48
C VAL A 261 -11.63 3.11 -15.48
N THR A 262 -10.44 3.70 -15.43
CA THR A 262 -10.27 5.15 -15.43
C THR A 262 -9.56 5.60 -16.71
N ARG A 263 -10.26 6.35 -17.57
CA ARG A 263 -9.68 6.94 -18.80
C ARG A 263 -9.08 8.31 -18.51
N PHE A 264 -7.91 8.60 -19.08
CA PHE A 264 -7.19 9.87 -18.97
C PHE A 264 -7.33 10.71 -20.25
N LYS A 265 -7.00 12.01 -20.19
CA LYS A 265 -7.11 12.95 -21.33
C LYS A 265 -6.26 12.51 -22.54
N CYS A 266 -5.05 12.01 -22.29
CA CYS A 266 -4.16 11.45 -23.31
C CYS A 266 -4.66 10.14 -23.96
N GLY A 267 -5.85 9.65 -23.61
CA GLY A 267 -6.41 8.39 -24.09
C GLY A 267 -5.95 7.16 -23.30
N GLY A 268 -4.78 7.20 -22.66
CA GLY A 268 -4.33 6.15 -21.74
C GLY A 268 -5.36 5.86 -20.64
N PHE A 269 -5.30 4.67 -20.05
CA PHE A 269 -6.24 4.27 -19.01
C PHE A 269 -5.58 3.47 -17.89
N VAL A 270 -6.24 3.44 -16.74
CA VAL A 270 -5.86 2.62 -15.61
C VAL A 270 -7.00 1.65 -15.29
N LEU A 271 -6.64 0.38 -15.16
CA LEU A 271 -7.51 -0.66 -14.66
C LEU A 271 -7.20 -0.87 -13.17
N GLY A 272 -8.13 -0.48 -12.33
CA GLY A 272 -8.08 -0.66 -10.88
C GLY A 272 -8.88 -1.87 -10.45
N ILE A 273 -8.22 -2.78 -9.74
CA ILE A 273 -8.78 -4.02 -9.23
C ILE A 273 -8.81 -3.96 -7.72
N ALA A 274 -9.98 -4.19 -7.11
CA ALA A 274 -10.10 -4.47 -5.70
C ALA A 274 -10.51 -5.94 -5.53
N THR A 275 -9.72 -6.72 -4.82
CA THR A 275 -10.01 -8.13 -4.54
C THR A 275 -9.68 -8.47 -3.09
N ASN A 276 -10.21 -9.58 -2.59
CA ASN A 276 -9.71 -10.17 -1.35
C ASN A 276 -8.62 -11.20 -1.68
N HIS A 277 -7.53 -11.17 -0.94
CA HIS A 277 -6.41 -12.09 -1.12
C HIS A 277 -6.80 -13.54 -0.77
N SER A 278 -7.91 -13.77 -0.06
CA SER A 278 -8.48 -15.11 0.14
C SER A 278 -9.01 -15.77 -1.15
N ILE A 279 -9.25 -15.01 -2.22
CA ILE A 279 -9.74 -15.58 -3.48
C ILE A 279 -8.62 -16.16 -4.33
N CYS A 280 -7.52 -15.42 -4.41
CA CYS A 280 -6.42 -15.74 -5.30
C CYS A 280 -5.12 -15.05 -4.84
N ASP A 281 -4.00 -15.72 -5.10
CA ASP A 281 -2.68 -15.09 -5.04
C ASP A 281 -2.37 -14.29 -6.31
N GLY A 282 -1.22 -13.61 -6.32
CA GLY A 282 -0.78 -12.83 -7.48
C GLY A 282 -0.65 -13.64 -8.77
N ALA A 283 -0.26 -14.91 -8.72
CA ALA A 283 -0.13 -15.73 -9.92
C ALA A 283 -1.50 -16.10 -10.51
N ALA A 284 -2.44 -16.50 -9.66
CA ALA A 284 -3.83 -16.75 -10.04
C ALA A 284 -4.52 -15.48 -10.57
N LEU A 285 -4.27 -14.32 -9.95
CA LEU A 285 -4.79 -13.04 -10.44
C LEU A 285 -4.24 -12.71 -11.83
N MET A 286 -2.93 -12.84 -12.08
CA MET A 286 -2.37 -12.62 -13.42
C MET A 286 -2.97 -13.57 -14.46
N ALA A 287 -3.20 -14.85 -14.09
CA ALA A 287 -3.83 -15.82 -14.99
C ALA A 287 -5.28 -15.42 -15.34
N PHE A 288 -6.05 -14.92 -14.36
CA PHE A 288 -7.38 -14.35 -14.61
C PHE A 288 -7.31 -13.14 -15.53
N MET A 289 -6.45 -12.16 -15.22
CA MET A 289 -6.29 -10.94 -16.01
C MET A 289 -5.89 -11.24 -17.46
N LYS A 290 -4.98 -12.19 -17.67
CA LYS A 290 -4.62 -12.66 -19.01
C LYS A 290 -5.82 -13.29 -19.73
N SER A 291 -6.59 -14.16 -19.06
CA SER A 291 -7.77 -14.81 -19.66
C SER A 291 -8.83 -13.77 -20.06
N TRP A 292 -9.05 -12.78 -19.21
CA TRP A 292 -9.95 -11.67 -19.48
C TRP A 292 -9.49 -10.84 -20.70
N ALA A 293 -8.19 -10.54 -20.76
CA ALA A 293 -7.58 -9.82 -21.87
C ALA A 293 -7.61 -10.60 -23.19
N ASP A 294 -7.38 -11.92 -23.17
CA ASP A 294 -7.56 -12.81 -24.32
C ASP A 294 -9.00 -12.72 -24.87
N LEU A 295 -10.01 -12.82 -23.98
CA LEU A 295 -11.43 -12.74 -24.36
C LEU A 295 -11.82 -11.36 -24.91
N ALA A 296 -11.20 -10.27 -24.44
CA ALA A 296 -11.40 -8.92 -24.97
C ALA A 296 -10.90 -8.77 -26.41
N ARG A 297 -9.93 -9.61 -26.81
CA ARG A 297 -9.42 -9.69 -28.18
C ARG A 297 -10.14 -10.75 -29.02
N GLY A 298 -11.18 -11.39 -28.48
CA GLY A 298 -11.90 -12.47 -29.16
C GLY A 298 -11.12 -13.79 -29.23
N LEU A 299 -10.07 -13.96 -28.41
CA LEU A 299 -9.28 -15.18 -28.35
C LEU A 299 -9.86 -16.15 -27.30
N PRO A 300 -9.68 -17.47 -27.48
CA PRO A 300 -10.04 -18.45 -26.46
C PRO A 300 -9.10 -18.35 -25.25
N LEU A 301 -9.52 -18.90 -24.11
CA LEU A 301 -8.67 -19.01 -22.93
C LEU A 301 -7.46 -19.89 -23.24
N SER A 302 -6.26 -19.38 -22.98
CA SER A 302 -5.01 -20.15 -23.15
C SER A 302 -4.91 -21.34 -22.19
N VAL A 303 -5.41 -21.17 -20.95
CA VAL A 303 -5.46 -22.20 -19.91
C VAL A 303 -6.79 -22.04 -19.16
N PRO A 304 -7.70 -23.01 -19.24
CA PRO A 304 -8.94 -22.98 -18.45
C PRO A 304 -8.64 -23.03 -16.94
N PRO A 305 -9.41 -22.30 -16.11
CA PRO A 305 -9.19 -22.33 -14.67
C PRO A 305 -9.62 -23.67 -14.05
N PHE A 306 -8.83 -24.13 -13.09
CA PHE A 306 -9.17 -25.21 -12.19
C PHE A 306 -9.58 -24.60 -10.85
N LEU A 307 -10.88 -24.71 -10.53
CA LEU A 307 -11.49 -24.03 -9.39
C LEU A 307 -11.68 -24.92 -8.16
N ASP A 308 -11.52 -26.24 -8.27
CA ASP A 308 -11.76 -27.15 -7.15
C ASP A 308 -10.69 -26.99 -6.06
N ARG A 309 -11.10 -26.42 -4.92
CA ARG A 309 -10.24 -26.22 -3.75
C ARG A 309 -9.97 -27.49 -2.96
N SER A 310 -10.70 -28.57 -3.24
CA SER A 310 -10.54 -29.85 -2.54
C SER A 310 -9.13 -30.42 -2.67
N ILE A 311 -8.43 -30.10 -3.76
CA ILE A 311 -7.04 -30.51 -3.97
C ILE A 311 -6.09 -29.97 -2.90
N MET A 312 -6.40 -28.82 -2.29
CA MET A 312 -5.59 -28.20 -1.23
C MET A 312 -6.09 -28.56 0.18
N LYS A 313 -6.85 -29.65 0.34
CA LYS A 313 -7.32 -30.09 1.66
C LYS A 313 -6.25 -30.92 2.38
N PRO A 314 -5.94 -30.61 3.66
CA PRO A 314 -5.09 -31.47 4.48
C PRO A 314 -5.67 -32.88 4.66
N ARG A 315 -4.82 -33.92 4.58
CA ARG A 315 -5.21 -35.34 4.79
C ARG A 315 -5.59 -35.65 6.23
N GLN A 316 -4.95 -35.00 7.18
CA GLN A 316 -5.39 -34.95 8.57
C GLN A 316 -5.88 -33.54 8.82
N LEU A 317 -7.10 -33.40 9.35
CA LEU A 317 -7.42 -32.22 10.14
C LEU A 317 -6.30 -32.18 11.18
N LEU A 318 -5.36 -31.25 11.05
CA LEU A 318 -4.43 -30.99 12.14
C LEU A 318 -5.36 -30.69 13.33
N ASN A 319 -5.45 -31.60 14.29
CA ASN A 319 -6.40 -31.53 15.41
C ASN A 319 -6.19 -30.27 16.30
N ASN A 320 -5.23 -29.42 15.93
CA ASN A 320 -4.94 -28.11 16.52
C ASN A 320 -5.41 -26.93 15.64
N ILE A 321 -6.12 -27.18 14.53
CA ILE A 321 -6.77 -26.18 13.66
C ILE A 321 -8.28 -26.41 13.71
N SER A 322 -8.84 -26.53 14.91
CA SER A 322 -10.12 -25.86 15.08
C SER A 322 -9.78 -24.37 15.16
N PRO A 323 -10.30 -23.49 14.28
CA PRO A 323 -10.48 -22.13 14.72
C PRO A 323 -11.40 -22.27 15.93
N THR A 324 -10.85 -22.15 17.15
CA THR A 324 -11.73 -21.86 18.28
C THR A 324 -12.56 -20.67 17.82
N ARG A 325 -13.88 -20.86 17.81
CA ARG A 325 -14.92 -19.95 17.30
C ARG A 325 -14.87 -18.54 17.92
N GLU A 326 -13.85 -18.25 18.73
CA GLU A 326 -13.64 -17.04 19.49
C GLU A 326 -12.60 -16.08 18.88
N ASP A 327 -11.81 -16.48 17.88
CA ASP A 327 -10.61 -15.72 17.50
C ASP A 327 -10.66 -14.95 16.16
N VAL A 328 -11.73 -15.02 15.37
CA VAL A 328 -11.90 -14.11 14.21
C VAL A 328 -12.14 -12.66 14.70
N SER A 329 -12.62 -12.50 15.94
CA SER A 329 -12.77 -11.22 16.62
C SER A 329 -11.51 -10.74 17.36
N LYS A 330 -10.49 -11.61 17.48
CA LYS A 330 -9.32 -11.43 18.33
C LYS A 330 -8.00 -11.75 17.62
N VAL A 331 -7.94 -11.59 16.29
CA VAL A 331 -6.64 -11.37 15.64
C VAL A 331 -5.99 -10.22 16.39
N PRO A 332 -4.86 -10.43 17.08
CA PRO A 332 -4.33 -9.41 17.95
C PRO A 332 -3.94 -8.21 17.06
N LEU A 333 -4.74 -7.16 17.20
CA LEU A 333 -4.52 -5.78 16.78
C LEU A 333 -3.26 -5.17 17.45
N ILE A 334 -2.33 -6.00 17.90
CA ILE A 334 -1.27 -5.62 18.81
C ILE A 334 -0.15 -5.00 17.96
N ARG A 335 -0.03 -3.67 18.08
CA ARG A 335 0.72 -2.68 17.28
C ARG A 335 -0.08 -1.93 16.17
N ARG A 336 -1.41 -1.74 16.29
CA ARG A 336 -2.20 -0.94 15.31
C ARG A 336 -2.26 0.58 15.53
N ASP A 337 -1.51 1.17 16.46
CA ASP A 337 -1.68 2.62 16.76
C ASP A 337 -0.70 3.59 16.09
N VAL A 338 0.27 3.12 15.29
CA VAL A 338 1.13 4.02 14.51
C VAL A 338 0.86 3.85 13.02
N GLN A 339 0.27 4.89 12.42
CA GLN A 339 0.07 4.98 10.98
C GLN A 339 1.43 4.86 10.27
N SER A 340 1.62 3.78 9.49
CA SER A 340 2.84 3.61 8.70
C SER A 340 2.84 4.50 7.47
N VAL A 341 4.02 4.98 7.10
CA VAL A 341 4.28 5.62 5.81
C VAL A 341 4.93 4.62 4.88
N PHE A 342 4.50 4.63 3.62
CA PHE A 342 5.05 3.75 2.59
C PHE A 342 6.00 4.55 1.71
N LYS A 343 7.14 3.94 1.37
CA LYS A 343 8.16 4.54 0.51
C LYS A 343 8.70 3.51 -0.48
N SER A 344 9.17 4.01 -1.60
CA SER A 344 9.77 3.23 -2.68
C SER A 344 11.24 3.60 -2.85
N PHE A 345 12.09 2.61 -3.10
CA PHE A 345 13.53 2.77 -3.28
C PHE A 345 13.96 2.13 -4.61
N CYS A 346 14.62 2.91 -5.47
CA CYS A 346 14.95 2.49 -6.84
C CYS A 346 16.38 1.92 -6.93
N PHE A 347 16.45 0.62 -7.17
CA PHE A 347 17.67 -0.11 -7.52
C PHE A 347 17.83 -0.12 -9.04
N ASP A 348 18.61 0.83 -9.54
CA ASP A 348 19.06 0.84 -10.93
C ASP A 348 20.14 -0.25 -11.18
N PRO A 349 20.48 -0.56 -12.45
CA PRO A 349 21.47 -1.58 -12.76
C PRO A 349 22.85 -1.37 -12.12
N LYS A 350 23.28 -0.12 -11.92
CA LYS A 350 24.58 0.17 -11.29
C LYS A 350 24.54 -0.17 -9.80
N LYS A 351 23.47 0.22 -9.10
CA LYS A 351 23.26 -0.14 -7.68
C LYS A 351 23.15 -1.65 -7.49
N LEU A 352 22.45 -2.35 -8.38
CA LEU A 352 22.36 -3.81 -8.36
C LEU A 352 23.73 -4.48 -8.56
N MET A 353 24.54 -4.00 -9.50
CA MET A 353 25.90 -4.51 -9.70
C MET A 353 26.79 -4.25 -8.49
N HIS A 354 26.68 -3.07 -7.86
CA HIS A 354 27.42 -2.74 -6.65
C HIS A 354 27.03 -3.67 -5.49
N LEU A 355 25.73 -3.84 -5.24
CA LEU A 355 25.22 -4.71 -4.19
C LEU A 355 25.61 -6.17 -4.40
N LYS A 356 25.62 -6.61 -5.67
CA LYS A 356 26.11 -7.94 -6.05
C LYS A 356 27.59 -8.13 -5.75
N LYS A 357 28.42 -7.10 -6.01
CA LYS A 357 29.85 -7.15 -5.68
C LYS A 357 30.06 -7.31 -4.18
N ILE A 358 29.35 -6.54 -3.36
CA ILE A 358 29.40 -6.63 -1.88
C ILE A 358 29.00 -8.03 -1.41
N ALA A 359 27.86 -8.55 -1.90
CA ALA A 359 27.34 -9.86 -1.48
C ALA A 359 28.21 -11.06 -1.88
N MET A 360 29.14 -10.88 -2.83
CA MET A 360 29.99 -11.95 -3.37
C MET A 360 31.48 -11.77 -3.02
N GLU A 361 31.83 -10.72 -2.27
CA GLU A 361 33.22 -10.34 -1.99
C GLU A 361 33.99 -11.41 -1.20
N ASP A 362 33.31 -12.10 -0.29
CA ASP A 362 33.89 -13.14 0.57
C ASP A 362 33.92 -14.54 -0.08
N GLY A 363 33.39 -14.68 -1.30
CA GLY A 363 33.36 -15.95 -2.05
C GLY A 363 32.35 -16.99 -1.57
N ASN A 364 31.56 -16.72 -0.51
CA ASN A 364 30.59 -17.67 0.03
C ASN A 364 29.37 -17.85 -0.89
N ILE A 365 28.94 -16.77 -1.55
CA ILE A 365 27.81 -16.80 -2.48
C ILE A 365 28.29 -16.88 -3.93
N LYS A 366 28.00 -17.99 -4.61
CA LYS A 366 28.35 -18.19 -6.03
C LYS A 366 27.32 -17.65 -7.01
N LYS A 367 26.03 -17.66 -6.62
CA LYS A 367 24.91 -17.22 -7.47
C LYS A 367 23.85 -16.53 -6.62
N VAL A 368 23.45 -15.34 -7.04
CA VAL A 368 22.44 -14.53 -6.36
C VAL A 368 21.60 -13.76 -7.39
N THR A 369 20.31 -13.65 -7.13
CA THR A 369 19.36 -12.88 -7.96
C THR A 369 19.16 -11.47 -7.42
N ASP A 370 18.74 -10.53 -8.26
CA ASP A 370 18.46 -9.14 -7.83
C ASP A 370 17.44 -9.08 -6.68
N PHE A 371 16.43 -9.95 -6.70
CA PHE A 371 15.45 -10.04 -5.63
C PHE A 371 16.09 -10.46 -4.30
N GLU A 372 16.96 -11.48 -4.35
CA GLU A 372 17.67 -11.96 -3.16
C GLU A 372 18.57 -10.85 -2.60
N LEU A 373 19.32 -10.16 -3.46
CA LEU A 373 20.15 -9.03 -3.05
C LEU A 373 19.34 -7.93 -2.36
N ILE A 374 18.25 -7.50 -3.00
CA ILE A 374 17.40 -6.40 -2.48
C ILE A 374 16.78 -6.78 -1.14
N ILE A 375 16.24 -7.99 -1.01
CA ILE A 375 15.58 -8.42 0.22
C ILE A 375 16.58 -8.65 1.35
N ALA A 376 17.73 -9.28 1.09
CA ALA A 376 18.76 -9.47 2.11
C ALA A 376 19.31 -8.12 2.60
N PHE A 377 19.58 -7.18 1.68
CA PHE A 377 20.03 -5.85 2.02
C PHE A 377 18.96 -5.08 2.81
N MET A 378 17.70 -5.12 2.37
CA MET A 378 16.58 -4.51 3.08
C MET A 378 16.46 -5.07 4.50
N TRP A 379 16.65 -6.37 4.70
CA TRP A 379 16.59 -7.00 6.01
C TRP A 379 17.68 -6.49 6.95
N CYS A 380 18.93 -6.40 6.48
CA CYS A 380 20.02 -5.76 7.21
C CYS A 380 19.72 -4.28 7.52
N ALA A 381 19.33 -3.50 6.50
CA ALA A 381 19.07 -2.07 6.63
C ALA A 381 17.90 -1.76 7.58
N ARG A 382 16.83 -2.56 7.52
CA ARG A 382 15.68 -2.46 8.43
C ARG A 382 16.10 -2.79 9.86
N THR A 383 16.90 -3.84 10.05
CA THR A 383 17.39 -4.23 11.39
C THR A 383 18.24 -3.11 12.01
N LYS A 384 19.13 -2.48 11.23
CA LYS A 384 19.91 -1.29 11.65
C LYS A 384 19.02 -0.10 11.98
N ALA A 385 18.08 0.23 11.09
CA ALA A 385 17.20 1.38 11.24
C ALA A 385 16.28 1.29 12.48
N LEU A 386 15.75 0.10 12.75
CA LEU A 386 14.90 -0.17 13.91
C LEU A 386 15.69 -0.29 15.22
N LYS A 387 17.03 -0.30 15.17
CA LYS A 387 17.91 -0.44 16.34
C LYS A 387 17.54 -1.65 17.21
N ILE A 388 17.20 -2.76 16.55
CA ILE A 388 16.91 -4.03 17.23
C ILE A 388 18.12 -4.39 18.08
N ASN A 389 17.91 -4.81 19.33
CA ASN A 389 19.00 -5.17 20.22
C ASN A 389 19.83 -6.29 19.58
N ILE A 390 21.15 -6.22 19.65
CA ILE A 390 22.05 -7.20 19.00
C ILE A 390 21.76 -8.66 19.40
N ALA A 391 21.23 -8.90 20.59
CA ALA A 391 20.87 -10.23 21.09
C ALA A 391 19.44 -10.66 20.72
N GLU A 392 18.59 -9.73 20.26
CA GLU A 392 17.21 -10.02 19.86
C GLU A 392 17.15 -10.63 18.45
N PRO A 393 16.15 -11.49 18.19
CA PRO A 393 15.95 -12.06 16.87
C PRO A 393 15.44 -11.03 15.87
N SER A 394 15.97 -11.09 14.65
CA SER A 394 15.39 -10.44 13.48
C SER A 394 14.86 -11.53 12.54
N LYS A 395 13.63 -11.38 12.08
CA LYS A 395 12.89 -12.41 11.31
C LYS A 395 12.61 -11.92 9.88
N LEU A 396 12.90 -12.76 8.89
CA LEU A 396 12.54 -12.55 7.49
C LEU A 396 11.75 -13.74 6.97
N LEU A 397 10.59 -13.43 6.38
CA LEU A 397 9.71 -14.36 5.71
C LEU A 397 9.71 -14.08 4.21
N ILE A 398 9.49 -15.10 3.37
CA ILE A 398 9.58 -14.93 1.91
C ILE A 398 8.40 -15.61 1.24
N ALA A 399 7.54 -14.84 0.59
CA ALA A 399 6.40 -15.40 -0.14
C ALA A 399 6.88 -16.05 -1.45
N ILE A 400 6.62 -17.35 -1.61
CA ILE A 400 7.00 -18.10 -2.82
C ILE A 400 5.80 -18.82 -3.42
N ASP A 401 5.65 -18.68 -4.74
CA ASP A 401 4.71 -19.47 -5.55
C ASP A 401 5.14 -20.93 -5.59
N GLY A 402 4.33 -21.78 -4.96
CA GLY A 402 4.54 -23.23 -4.87
C GLY A 402 4.22 -24.00 -6.15
N ARG A 403 3.51 -23.40 -7.12
CA ARG A 403 3.05 -24.12 -8.33
C ARG A 403 4.18 -24.81 -9.08
N LYS A 404 5.34 -24.16 -9.21
CA LYS A 404 6.51 -24.75 -9.89
C LYS A 404 7.11 -25.94 -9.15
N ARG A 405 7.07 -25.92 -7.81
CA ARG A 405 7.57 -27.03 -6.98
C ARG A 405 6.58 -28.19 -6.97
N LEU A 406 5.28 -27.89 -6.96
CA LEU A 406 4.21 -28.88 -7.03
C LEU A 406 4.14 -29.58 -8.39
N GLY A 407 4.55 -28.91 -9.48
CA GLY A 407 4.64 -29.50 -10.82
C GLY A 407 3.31 -30.10 -11.25
N SER A 408 3.31 -31.38 -11.65
CA SER A 408 2.10 -32.12 -12.05
C SER A 408 1.12 -32.39 -10.90
N SER A 409 1.51 -32.20 -9.64
CA SER A 409 0.64 -32.40 -8.48
C SER A 409 -0.43 -31.32 -8.34
N LEU A 410 -0.27 -30.18 -9.01
CA LEU A 410 -1.25 -29.09 -9.03
C LEU A 410 -1.62 -28.77 -10.48
N PRO A 411 -2.92 -28.77 -10.85
CA PRO A 411 -3.34 -28.45 -12.20
C PRO A 411 -2.81 -27.09 -12.66
N LYS A 412 -2.35 -27.01 -13.91
CA LYS A 412 -1.78 -25.78 -14.50
C LYS A 412 -2.70 -24.57 -14.36
N GLY A 413 -4.01 -24.79 -14.43
CA GLY A 413 -5.04 -23.76 -14.29
C GLY A 413 -5.47 -23.45 -12.86
N TYR A 414 -4.81 -23.99 -11.82
CA TYR A 414 -5.22 -23.81 -10.43
C TYR A 414 -5.32 -22.33 -10.06
N PHE A 415 -6.56 -21.86 -9.90
CA PHE A 415 -6.89 -20.48 -9.63
C PHE A 415 -7.20 -20.33 -8.15
N GLY A 416 -6.23 -19.99 -7.31
CA GLY A 416 -6.35 -19.88 -5.84
C GLY A 416 -5.04 -19.51 -5.18
N ASN A 417 -4.95 -19.60 -3.85
CA ASN A 417 -3.67 -19.41 -3.16
C ASN A 417 -2.83 -20.70 -3.18
N ALA A 418 -1.64 -20.62 -3.75
CA ALA A 418 -0.58 -21.62 -3.63
C ALA A 418 0.76 -20.93 -3.31
N ILE A 419 0.72 -20.02 -2.33
CA ILE A 419 1.89 -19.41 -1.71
C ILE A 419 2.29 -20.21 -0.47
N TYR A 420 3.58 -20.48 -0.32
CA TYR A 420 4.18 -20.90 0.95
C TYR A 420 5.24 -19.87 1.37
N VAL A 421 5.48 -19.79 2.68
CA VAL A 421 6.25 -18.68 3.28
C VAL A 421 7.38 -19.21 4.16
N PRO A 422 8.52 -19.65 3.59
CA PRO A 422 9.71 -19.98 4.37
C PRO A 422 10.17 -18.78 5.20
N GLY A 423 10.67 -19.08 6.39
CA GLY A 423 11.21 -18.09 7.31
C GLY A 423 12.65 -18.38 7.69
N CYS A 424 13.42 -17.31 7.87
CA CYS A 424 14.73 -17.34 8.49
C CYS A 424 14.78 -16.35 9.66
N GLU A 425 15.53 -16.72 10.68
CA GLU A 425 15.75 -15.92 11.88
C GLU A 425 17.25 -16.00 12.22
N CYS A 426 17.79 -14.88 12.68
CA CYS A 426 19.12 -14.81 13.30
C CYS A 426 19.15 -13.59 14.23
N SER A 427 20.20 -13.49 15.05
CA SER A 427 20.34 -12.33 15.93
C SER A 427 20.56 -11.05 15.11
N ALA A 428 20.09 -9.91 15.62
CA ALA A 428 20.31 -8.63 14.96
C ALA A 428 21.81 -8.31 14.83
N GLY A 429 22.63 -8.70 15.81
CA GLY A 429 24.09 -8.56 15.76
C GLY A 429 24.70 -9.28 14.56
N GLU A 430 24.29 -10.53 14.30
CA GLU A 430 24.77 -11.28 13.13
C GLU A 430 24.43 -10.59 11.81
N LEU A 431 23.23 -10.02 11.65
CA LEU A 431 22.85 -9.30 10.43
C LEU A 431 23.60 -7.99 10.22
N ILE A 432 24.00 -7.33 11.31
CA ILE A 432 24.65 -6.02 11.27
C ILE A 432 26.16 -6.16 11.07
N GLU A 433 26.77 -7.16 11.72
CA GLU A 433 28.22 -7.32 11.79
C GLU A 433 28.78 -8.24 10.71
N ARG A 434 28.00 -9.23 10.24
CA ARG A 434 28.47 -10.15 9.20
C ARG A 434 28.28 -9.56 7.80
N PRO A 435 29.05 -10.04 6.80
CA PRO A 435 28.89 -9.58 5.42
C PRO A 435 27.49 -9.90 4.87
N LEU A 436 27.04 -9.13 3.87
CA LEU A 436 25.72 -9.32 3.23
C LEU A 436 25.48 -10.74 2.69
N SER A 437 26.55 -11.45 2.34
CA SER A 437 26.54 -12.87 1.96
C SER A 437 25.84 -13.74 3.01
N PHE A 438 25.99 -13.45 4.31
CA PHE A 438 25.34 -14.17 5.40
C PHE A 438 23.81 -14.06 5.33
N ALA A 439 23.27 -12.84 5.18
CA ALA A 439 21.83 -12.65 5.04
C ALA A 439 21.27 -13.32 3.78
N VAL A 440 22.03 -13.31 2.69
CA VAL A 440 21.68 -14.04 1.45
C VAL A 440 21.65 -15.55 1.69
N ASP A 441 22.64 -16.09 2.42
CA ASP A 441 22.76 -17.51 2.72
C ASP A 441 21.62 -18.01 3.64
N GLN A 442 21.31 -17.27 4.71
CA GLN A 442 20.19 -17.56 5.61
C GLN A 442 18.86 -17.66 4.85
N MET A 443 18.61 -16.71 3.95
CA MET A 443 17.43 -16.73 3.09
C MET A 443 17.43 -17.94 2.14
N LYS A 444 18.54 -18.23 1.45
CA LYS A 444 18.62 -19.36 0.52
C LYS A 444 18.39 -20.67 1.25
N SER A 445 19.05 -20.84 2.40
CA SER A 445 18.89 -22.00 3.27
C SER A 445 17.43 -22.19 3.71
N ALA A 446 16.73 -21.12 4.12
CA ALA A 446 15.31 -21.21 4.48
C ALA A 446 14.41 -21.57 3.29
N ILE A 447 14.74 -21.12 2.08
CA ILE A 447 13.98 -21.46 0.86
C ILE A 447 14.20 -22.94 0.48
N GLU A 448 15.41 -23.45 0.68
CA GLU A 448 15.83 -24.83 0.36
C GLU A 448 15.37 -25.84 1.42
N SER A 449 15.27 -25.42 2.69
CA SER A 449 14.89 -26.27 3.83
C SER A 449 13.42 -26.67 3.87
N VAL A 450 12.59 -26.19 2.94
CA VAL A 450 11.19 -26.59 2.81
C VAL A 450 11.09 -27.65 1.70
N PRO A 451 11.19 -28.96 2.03
CA PRO A 451 11.03 -30.02 1.05
C PRO A 451 9.57 -30.03 0.60
N ILE A 452 9.34 -29.68 -0.65
CA ILE A 452 8.04 -29.85 -1.32
C ILE A 452 8.23 -30.97 -2.32
N GLN A 453 8.18 -32.21 -1.84
CA GLN A 453 8.29 -33.41 -2.68
C GLN A 453 6.90 -33.95 -3.06
N SER A 454 5.89 -33.59 -2.27
CA SER A 454 4.49 -33.90 -2.53
C SER A 454 3.58 -32.70 -2.23
N LEU A 455 2.34 -32.78 -2.74
CA LEU A 455 1.27 -31.83 -2.38
C LEU A 455 1.00 -31.81 -0.87
N ASN A 456 1.23 -32.93 -0.17
CA ASN A 456 1.00 -32.99 1.26
C ASN A 456 2.10 -32.29 2.05
N ASP A 457 3.36 -32.43 1.64
CA ASP A 457 4.48 -31.71 2.27
C ASP A 457 4.29 -30.20 2.11
N TYR A 458 3.80 -29.79 0.93
CA TYR A 458 3.41 -28.41 0.67
C TYR A 458 2.31 -27.95 1.62
N ILE A 459 1.23 -28.73 1.72
CA ILE A 459 0.09 -28.39 2.58
C ILE A 459 0.53 -28.29 4.03
N GLU A 460 1.38 -29.20 4.51
CA GLU A 460 1.93 -29.16 5.87
C GLU A 460 2.79 -27.91 6.08
N ALA A 461 3.72 -27.64 5.16
CA ALA A 461 4.61 -26.47 5.25
C ALA A 461 3.83 -25.15 5.22
N ALA A 462 2.83 -25.03 4.35
CA ALA A 462 2.00 -23.85 4.23
C ALA A 462 0.97 -23.71 5.36
N SER A 463 0.68 -24.78 6.12
CA SER A 463 -0.28 -24.75 7.24
C SER A 463 0.37 -24.32 8.56
N ARG A 464 1.69 -24.17 8.61
CA ARG A 464 2.38 -23.67 9.80
C ARG A 464 1.96 -22.23 10.03
N LYS A 465 1.48 -21.91 11.24
CA LYS A 465 1.18 -20.53 11.63
C LYS A 465 2.40 -19.68 11.34
N ILE A 466 2.18 -18.58 10.63
CA ILE A 466 3.22 -17.61 10.33
C ILE A 466 3.28 -16.65 11.52
N PRO A 467 4.31 -16.70 12.39
CA PRO A 467 4.54 -15.64 13.36
C PRO A 467 4.90 -14.37 12.60
N LEU A 468 3.88 -13.56 12.28
CA LEU A 468 4.04 -12.24 11.66
C LEU A 468 4.51 -11.19 12.67
N ASP A 469 4.54 -11.53 13.96
CA ASP A 469 5.11 -10.69 14.99
C ASP A 469 6.59 -10.39 14.67
N GLU A 470 6.84 -9.10 14.41
CA GLU A 470 8.18 -8.52 14.21
C GLU A 470 8.89 -8.92 12.90
N ALA A 471 8.37 -9.91 12.19
CA ALA A 471 8.85 -10.32 10.87
C ALA A 471 8.50 -9.32 9.76
N ILE A 472 9.37 -9.26 8.75
CA ILE A 472 9.08 -8.62 7.45
C ILE A 472 8.92 -9.71 6.38
N VAL A 473 7.94 -9.58 5.49
CA VAL A 473 7.67 -10.55 4.41
C VAL A 473 8.15 -9.98 3.06
N GLY A 474 9.19 -10.58 2.49
CA GLY A 474 9.69 -10.28 1.16
C GLY A 474 8.81 -10.89 0.06
N ASN A 475 8.35 -10.06 -0.87
CA ASN A 475 7.41 -10.44 -1.93
C ASN A 475 7.95 -10.09 -3.32
N LYS A 476 8.00 -11.08 -4.22
CA LYS A 476 8.57 -10.93 -5.57
C LYS A 476 7.49 -10.69 -6.63
N TRP A 477 7.05 -9.45 -6.77
CA TRP A 477 6.10 -9.06 -7.81
C TRP A 477 6.77 -8.90 -9.19
N SER A 478 8.09 -8.71 -9.24
CA SER A 478 8.85 -8.54 -10.48
C SER A 478 8.84 -9.76 -11.43
N ARG A 479 8.26 -10.89 -11.02
CA ARG A 479 8.11 -12.12 -11.82
C ARG A 479 6.66 -12.40 -12.23
N LEU A 480 5.71 -11.60 -11.76
CA LEU A 480 4.32 -11.73 -12.18
C LEU A 480 4.24 -11.36 -13.67
N PRO A 481 3.59 -12.18 -14.52
CA PRO A 481 3.55 -11.99 -15.97
C PRO A 481 2.55 -10.88 -16.37
N SER A 482 2.68 -9.68 -15.79
CA SER A 482 1.82 -8.55 -16.14
C SER A 482 1.95 -8.14 -17.60
N ASN A 483 3.12 -8.35 -18.21
CA ASN A 483 3.38 -8.09 -19.61
C ASN A 483 2.56 -8.96 -20.59
N ASP A 484 1.98 -10.07 -20.12
CA ASP A 484 1.15 -10.98 -20.94
C ASP A 484 -0.31 -10.52 -21.00
N ILE A 485 -0.68 -9.51 -20.22
CA ILE A 485 -2.03 -8.95 -20.16
C ILE A 485 -2.16 -7.93 -21.29
N ASP A 486 -2.87 -8.27 -22.38
CA ASP A 486 -3.09 -7.34 -23.49
C ASP A 486 -4.57 -7.36 -23.88
N PHE A 487 -5.29 -6.29 -23.56
CA PHE A 487 -6.72 -6.12 -23.92
C PHE A 487 -6.91 -5.70 -25.39
N GLY A 488 -5.83 -5.60 -26.15
CA GLY A 488 -5.74 -5.12 -27.53
C GLY A 488 -5.19 -3.70 -27.66
N TRP A 489 -4.79 -3.07 -26.54
CA TRP A 489 -4.08 -1.79 -26.51
C TRP A 489 -2.62 -1.92 -26.09
N GLY A 490 -2.09 -3.14 -26.13
CA GLY A 490 -0.77 -3.46 -25.59
C GLY A 490 -0.83 -3.81 -24.11
N SER A 491 0.31 -4.22 -23.58
CA SER A 491 0.43 -4.63 -22.18
C SER A 491 0.73 -3.46 -21.23
N PRO A 492 0.42 -3.61 -19.92
CA PRO A 492 0.54 -2.54 -18.95
C PRO A 492 1.93 -1.92 -18.94
N LYS A 493 2.00 -0.60 -18.86
CA LYS A 493 3.23 0.14 -18.63
C LYS A 493 3.72 -0.08 -17.21
N GLN A 494 2.82 0.02 -16.23
CA GLN A 494 3.12 -0.20 -14.81
C GLN A 494 2.04 -1.06 -14.14
N PHE A 495 2.46 -1.73 -13.08
CA PHE A 495 1.63 -2.58 -12.23
C PHE A 495 2.11 -2.41 -10.78
N THR A 496 1.19 -2.04 -9.88
CA THR A 496 1.54 -1.66 -8.50
C THR A 496 0.46 -2.08 -7.50
N ASN A 497 0.85 -2.17 -6.22
CA ASN A 497 -0.06 -2.40 -5.10
C ASN A 497 -0.61 -1.06 -4.59
N ALA A 498 -1.93 -0.93 -4.50
CA ALA A 498 -2.62 0.24 -3.97
C ALA A 498 -3.13 0.07 -2.52
N SER A 499 -2.97 -1.12 -1.93
CA SER A 499 -3.28 -1.45 -0.54
C SER A 499 -2.09 -2.16 0.16
N PRO A 500 -0.90 -1.53 0.23
CA PRO A 500 0.25 -2.16 0.85
C PRO A 500 0.05 -2.37 2.36
N GLN A 501 0.65 -3.43 2.89
CA GLN A 501 0.63 -3.80 4.31
C GLN A 501 2.02 -3.55 4.91
N LYS A 502 2.09 -3.09 6.17
CA LYS A 502 3.37 -2.67 6.79
C LYS A 502 4.35 -3.82 7.01
N GLU A 503 3.83 -5.04 7.14
CA GLU A 503 4.60 -6.29 7.28
C GLU A 503 5.14 -6.78 5.93
N ILE A 504 4.78 -6.15 4.81
CA ILE A 504 5.10 -6.62 3.46
C ILE A 504 6.08 -5.66 2.77
N ALA A 505 7.21 -6.21 2.33
CA ALA A 505 8.14 -5.56 1.42
C ALA A 505 7.99 -6.14 0.00
N ILE A 506 7.69 -5.31 -0.98
CA ILE A 506 7.45 -5.73 -2.37
C ILE A 506 8.59 -5.29 -3.27
N VAL A 507 9.14 -6.23 -4.04
CA VAL A 507 10.07 -5.92 -5.13
C VAL A 507 9.36 -6.11 -6.47
N HIS A 508 9.22 -5.03 -7.22
CA HIS A 508 8.59 -5.02 -8.55
C HIS A 508 9.43 -4.26 -9.57
N ALA A 509 9.10 -4.39 -10.86
CA ALA A 509 9.71 -3.57 -11.90
C ALA A 509 9.15 -2.15 -11.83
N GLN A 510 9.95 -1.14 -12.21
CA GLN A 510 9.45 0.23 -12.28
C GLN A 510 8.40 0.41 -13.39
N SER A 511 8.66 -0.20 -14.54
CA SER A 511 7.77 -0.24 -15.69
C SER A 511 8.16 -1.43 -16.58
N LYS A 512 7.31 -1.76 -17.56
CA LYS A 512 7.50 -2.86 -18.51
C LYS A 512 8.89 -2.89 -19.16
N ASP A 513 9.40 -1.74 -19.54
CA ASP A 513 10.67 -1.61 -20.27
C ASP A 513 11.87 -1.26 -19.37
N SER A 514 11.62 -1.03 -18.08
CA SER A 514 12.66 -0.62 -17.15
C SER A 514 13.44 -1.79 -16.59
N LYS A 515 14.77 -1.65 -16.57
CA LYS A 515 15.66 -2.57 -15.84
C LYS A 515 15.70 -2.28 -14.35
N ASN A 516 15.13 -1.15 -13.91
CA ASN A 516 15.11 -0.77 -12.50
C ASN A 516 14.18 -1.67 -11.70
N LYS A 517 14.61 -1.99 -10.47
CA LYS A 517 13.81 -2.68 -9.47
C LYS A 517 13.42 -1.69 -8.39
N ILE A 518 12.15 -1.70 -8.02
CA ILE A 518 11.61 -0.85 -6.96
C ILE A 518 11.33 -1.74 -5.77
N LEU A 519 11.88 -1.35 -4.62
CA LEU A 519 11.54 -1.90 -3.30
C LEU A 519 10.54 -0.96 -2.64
N THR A 520 9.35 -1.46 -2.33
CA THR A 520 8.30 -0.72 -1.62
C THR A 520 8.03 -1.36 -0.27
N LEU A 521 8.10 -0.59 0.82
CA LEU A 521 7.79 -1.06 2.18
C LEU A 521 7.16 0.03 3.03
N GLY A 522 6.50 -0.38 4.11
CA GLY A 522 5.90 0.53 5.10
C GLY A 522 6.60 0.43 6.44
N LEU A 523 6.86 1.58 7.08
CA LEU A 523 7.36 1.68 8.45
C LEU A 523 6.66 2.84 9.17
N PRO A 524 6.62 2.86 10.51
CA PRO A 524 6.32 4.07 11.26
C PRO A 524 7.17 5.27 10.80
N PRO A 525 6.65 6.52 10.83
CA PRO A 525 7.39 7.68 10.34
C PRO A 525 8.82 7.85 10.89
N PRO A 526 9.11 7.71 12.21
CA PRO A 526 10.47 7.81 12.71
C PRO A 526 11.38 6.69 12.18
N ASP A 527 10.85 5.47 12.09
CA ASP A 527 11.58 4.29 11.61
C ASP A 527 11.87 4.39 10.11
N MET A 528 10.93 4.93 9.33
CA MET A 528 11.13 5.18 7.90
C MET A 528 12.24 6.20 7.68
N LYS A 529 12.30 7.27 8.48
CA LYS A 529 13.37 8.26 8.39
C LYS A 529 14.74 7.63 8.70
N ALA A 530 14.83 6.83 9.75
CA ALA A 530 16.06 6.10 10.07
C ALA A 530 16.44 5.12 8.94
N PHE A 531 15.46 4.46 8.33
CA PHE A 531 15.69 3.59 7.18
C PHE A 531 16.19 4.38 5.96
N GLU A 532 15.62 5.54 5.64
CA GLU A 532 16.11 6.42 4.57
C GLU A 532 17.56 6.87 4.82
N GLU A 533 17.95 7.14 6.07
CA GLU A 533 19.34 7.48 6.44
C GLU A 533 20.31 6.30 6.19
N VAL A 534 19.90 5.06 6.48
CA VAL A 534 20.69 3.85 6.16
C VAL A 534 20.79 3.65 4.65
N MET A 535 19.70 3.82 3.91
CA MET A 535 19.67 3.70 2.45
C MET A 535 20.56 4.75 1.75
N GLU A 536 20.57 5.99 2.23
CA GLU A 536 21.44 7.06 1.70
C GLU A 536 22.90 6.81 2.04
N SER A 537 23.22 6.40 3.27
CA SER A 537 24.61 6.18 3.70
C SER A 537 25.26 4.95 3.06
N GLU A 538 24.54 3.83 2.92
CA GLU A 538 25.11 2.59 2.39
C GLU A 538 25.04 2.51 0.87
N MET A 539 24.05 3.15 0.23
CA MET A 539 23.79 3.01 -1.21
C MET A 539 23.64 4.34 -1.96
N GLY A 540 23.78 5.50 -1.30
CA GLY A 540 23.53 6.81 -1.92
C GLY A 540 22.11 6.92 -2.49
N MET A 541 21.14 6.27 -1.83
CA MET A 541 19.80 6.09 -2.34
C MET A 541 18.75 6.78 -1.47
N ARG A 542 18.02 7.70 -2.10
CA ARG A 542 16.84 8.34 -1.55
C ARG A 542 15.57 7.61 -1.93
N ALA A 543 14.53 7.80 -1.12
CA ALA A 543 13.19 7.39 -1.51
C ALA A 543 12.74 8.12 -2.79
N CYS A 544 12.01 7.41 -3.65
CA CYS A 544 11.35 8.00 -4.82
C CYS A 544 10.32 9.04 -4.36
N ILE A 545 10.26 10.17 -5.07
CA ILE A 545 9.37 11.31 -4.78
C ILE A 545 8.31 11.43 -5.85
#